data_AF-A0A3M1T4C0-F1
#
_entry.id   AF-A0A3M1T4C0-F1
#
_cell.length_a   1.000
_cell.length_b   1.000
_cell.length_c   1.000
_cell.angle_alpha   90.00
_cell.angle_beta   90.00
_cell.angle_gamma   90.00
#
_symmetry.space_group_name_H-M   'P 1'
#
loop_
_entity.id
_entity.type
_entity.pdbx_description
1 polymer ?
#
loop_
_entity_poly.entity_id
_entity_poly.type
_entity_poly.pdbx_seq_one_letter_code
_entity_poly.pdbx_strand_id
1 'polypeptide(L)'
;MSENEREREPSSAAAPGERRLPPASEKQLKFIRVLAEKLSLSEDELAALAREVGGEEGLDGLTVRTASELIDELKIQGRERGVDLDAQDRASDKQVGFIKSLKRRALLTTEEFEALLLERGGVRTPEELGKRDASAVIDALKELERQAKAKGGGRGTVTPPRAGGAPPPTDDDRYDDDVPF
;
A
#
# COMPACT_ATOMS: atom_id res chain seq x y z
N MET A 1 -6.02 -14.69 -70.03
CA MET A 1 -5.00 -13.79 -69.45
C MET A 1 -5.70 -12.48 -69.14
N SER A 2 -6.44 -12.48 -68.03
CA SER A 2 -6.14 -11.74 -66.79
C SER A 2 -7.20 -10.65 -66.66
N GLU A 3 -8.35 -10.93 -66.04
CA GLU A 3 -8.57 -10.84 -64.58
C GLU A 3 -7.85 -9.62 -63.99
N ASN A 4 -8.61 -8.54 -63.80
CA ASN A 4 -8.27 -7.50 -62.83
C ASN A 4 -9.56 -6.80 -62.39
N GLU A 5 -10.41 -7.58 -61.72
CA GLU A 5 -11.37 -7.10 -60.73
C GLU A 5 -10.58 -6.36 -59.65
N ARG A 6 -10.46 -5.04 -59.78
CA ARG A 6 -10.14 -4.18 -58.64
C ARG A 6 -11.43 -3.87 -57.94
N GLU A 7 -11.74 -4.73 -56.99
CA GLU A 7 -12.65 -4.51 -55.87
C GLU A 7 -12.41 -3.11 -55.30
N ARG A 8 -13.29 -2.17 -55.66
CA ARG A 8 -13.47 -0.94 -54.88
C ARG A 8 -14.15 -1.36 -53.60
N GLU A 9 -13.36 -1.60 -52.56
CA GLU A 9 -13.88 -1.69 -51.21
C GLU A 9 -14.74 -0.44 -50.93
N PRO A 10 -15.97 -0.60 -50.43
CA PRO A 10 -16.72 0.54 -49.93
C PRO A 10 -15.98 1.03 -48.69
N SER A 11 -15.27 2.15 -48.86
CA SER A 11 -14.84 3.03 -47.77
C SER A 11 -16.08 3.33 -46.93
N SER A 12 -16.24 2.57 -45.85
CA SER A 12 -17.28 2.74 -44.85
C SER A 12 -17.09 4.12 -44.22
N ALA A 13 -17.74 5.11 -44.82
CA ALA A 13 -17.97 6.41 -44.25
C ALA A 13 -18.92 6.21 -43.07
N ALA A 14 -18.34 5.93 -41.90
CA ALA A 14 -19.07 5.95 -40.64
C ALA A 14 -19.68 7.35 -40.46
N ALA A 15 -21.00 7.37 -40.31
CA ALA A 15 -21.81 8.57 -40.20
C ALA A 15 -21.35 9.47 -39.03
N PRO A 16 -21.48 10.81 -39.14
CA PRO A 16 -21.24 11.74 -38.05
C PRO A 16 -22.46 11.75 -37.10
N GLY A 17 -22.62 10.70 -36.30
CA GLY A 17 -23.71 10.57 -35.34
C GLY A 17 -23.24 9.80 -34.12
N GLU A 18 -23.27 10.45 -32.95
CA GLU A 18 -22.83 9.93 -31.65
C GLU A 18 -21.31 9.64 -31.56
N ARG A 19 -20.52 10.67 -31.24
CA ARG A 19 -19.24 10.43 -30.56
C ARG A 19 -19.56 9.85 -29.18
N ARG A 20 -19.89 8.56 -29.11
CA ARG A 20 -20.06 7.85 -27.84
C ARG A 20 -18.77 8.01 -27.08
N LEU A 21 -18.84 8.74 -25.98
CA LEU A 21 -17.69 8.94 -25.12
C LEU A 21 -17.23 7.56 -24.66
N PRO A 22 -15.90 7.35 -24.55
CA PRO A 22 -15.39 6.08 -24.08
C PRO A 22 -15.94 5.77 -22.68
N PRO A 23 -16.13 4.49 -22.36
CA PRO A 23 -16.50 4.07 -21.01
C PRO A 23 -15.43 4.50 -20.02
N ALA A 24 -15.83 4.76 -18.78
CA ALA A 24 -14.93 5.15 -17.71
C ALA A 24 -13.79 4.14 -17.55
N SER A 25 -12.59 4.65 -17.29
CA SER A 25 -11.45 3.78 -17.04
C SER A 25 -11.66 3.01 -15.74
N GLU A 26 -11.22 1.74 -15.68
CA GLU A 26 -11.17 0.97 -14.43
C GLU A 26 -10.50 1.73 -13.28
N LYS A 27 -9.49 2.56 -13.59
CA LYS A 27 -8.83 3.41 -12.60
C LYS A 27 -9.78 4.44 -12.01
N GLN A 28 -10.62 5.06 -12.84
CA GLN A 28 -11.62 6.03 -12.38
C GLN A 28 -12.69 5.34 -11.54
N LEU A 29 -13.22 4.20 -12.01
CA LEU A 29 -14.21 3.42 -11.25
C LEU A 29 -13.68 2.98 -9.89
N LYS A 30 -12.43 2.50 -9.84
CA LYS A 30 -11.77 2.15 -8.58
C LYS A 30 -11.58 3.36 -7.67
N PHE A 31 -11.22 4.51 -8.24
CA PHE A 31 -11.03 5.73 -7.47
C PHE A 31 -12.35 6.24 -6.88
N ILE A 32 -13.44 6.20 -7.65
CA ILE A 32 -14.80 6.51 -7.19
C ILE A 32 -15.19 5.65 -6.00
N ARG A 33 -14.96 4.32 -6.07
CA ARG A 33 -15.24 3.40 -4.95
C ARG A 33 -14.45 3.75 -3.69
N VAL A 34 -13.16 4.08 -3.83
CA VAL A 34 -12.32 4.50 -2.70
C VAL A 34 -12.82 5.81 -2.07
N LEU A 35 -13.24 6.78 -2.90
CA LEU A 35 -13.82 8.03 -2.40
C LEU A 35 -15.14 7.78 -1.68
N ALA A 36 -16.02 6.96 -2.24
CA ALA A 36 -17.29 6.59 -1.61
C ALA A 36 -17.07 5.90 -0.26
N GLU A 37 -16.11 4.98 -0.17
CA GLU A 37 -15.73 4.30 1.07
C GLU A 37 -15.20 5.31 2.12
N LYS A 38 -14.33 6.25 1.72
CA LYS A 38 -13.84 7.32 2.61
C LYS A 38 -14.96 8.24 3.12
N LEU A 39 -16.04 8.39 2.36
CA LEU A 39 -17.21 9.18 2.72
C LEU A 39 -18.28 8.38 3.46
N SER A 40 -18.03 7.09 3.69
CA SER A 40 -18.98 6.13 4.25
C SER A 40 -20.31 6.09 3.48
N LEU A 41 -20.26 6.28 2.17
CA LEU A 41 -21.43 6.18 1.30
C LEU A 41 -21.73 4.71 1.00
N SER A 42 -23.00 4.33 1.14
CA SER A 42 -23.51 3.04 0.68
C SER A 42 -23.50 2.94 -0.85
N GLU A 43 -23.58 1.72 -1.39
CA GLU A 43 -23.69 1.51 -2.84
C GLU A 43 -24.94 2.18 -3.43
N ASP A 44 -26.05 2.20 -2.67
CA ASP A 44 -27.30 2.86 -3.07
C ASP A 44 -27.14 4.39 -3.14
N GLU A 45 -26.46 4.99 -2.18
CA GLU A 45 -26.16 6.43 -2.18
C GLU A 45 -25.20 6.81 -3.32
N LEU A 46 -24.20 5.96 -3.58
CA LEU A 46 -23.27 6.15 -4.69
C LEU A 46 -23.97 6.03 -6.05
N ALA A 47 -24.90 5.08 -6.19
CA ALA A 47 -25.71 4.94 -7.39
C ALA A 47 -26.68 6.11 -7.57
N ALA A 48 -27.29 6.61 -6.49
CA ALA A 48 -28.11 7.82 -6.52
C ALA A 48 -27.30 9.03 -7.00
N LEU A 49 -26.07 9.21 -6.50
CA LEU A 49 -25.19 10.29 -6.93
C LEU A 49 -24.74 10.13 -8.39
N ALA A 50 -24.43 8.90 -8.82
CA ALA A 50 -24.10 8.62 -10.22
C ALA A 50 -25.29 8.95 -11.17
N ARG A 51 -26.52 8.67 -10.72
CA ARG A 51 -27.74 9.02 -11.45
C ARG A 51 -27.97 10.53 -11.48
N GLU A 52 -27.68 11.25 -10.40
CA GLU A 52 -27.81 12.71 -10.34
C GLU A 52 -26.81 13.41 -11.26
N VAL A 53 -25.54 12.99 -11.24
CA VAL A 53 -24.47 13.61 -12.04
C VAL A 53 -24.56 13.20 -13.51
N GLY A 54 -24.91 11.94 -13.78
CA GLY A 54 -24.74 11.32 -15.10
C GLY A 54 -25.98 10.78 -15.76
N GLY A 55 -27.08 10.61 -15.03
CA GLY A 55 -28.27 9.89 -15.49
C GLY A 55 -28.11 8.36 -15.51
N GLU A 56 -26.97 7.82 -15.11
CA GLU A 56 -26.68 6.38 -15.14
C GLU A 56 -27.15 5.68 -13.85
N GLU A 57 -27.67 4.45 -13.96
CA GLU A 57 -28.20 3.70 -12.80
C GLU A 57 -27.11 3.04 -11.93
N GLY A 58 -25.84 3.21 -12.29
CA GLY A 58 -24.72 2.62 -11.57
C GLY A 58 -23.36 2.97 -12.17
N LEU A 59 -22.31 2.38 -11.60
CA LEU A 59 -20.93 2.67 -12.00
C LEU A 59 -20.54 2.07 -13.36
N ASP A 60 -21.16 0.96 -13.76
CA ASP A 60 -20.78 0.20 -14.97
C ASP A 60 -21.19 0.91 -16.29
N GLY A 61 -22.12 1.86 -16.22
CA GLY A 61 -22.57 2.68 -17.36
C GLY A 61 -21.81 4.01 -17.51
N LEU A 62 -20.93 4.36 -16.56
CA LEU A 62 -20.30 5.68 -16.56
C LEU A 62 -19.38 5.88 -17.76
N THR A 63 -19.50 7.04 -18.41
CA THR A 63 -18.50 7.50 -19.39
C THR A 63 -17.30 8.13 -18.68
N VAL A 64 -16.16 8.25 -19.36
CA VAL A 64 -14.97 8.94 -18.80
C VAL A 64 -15.29 10.34 -18.28
N ARG A 65 -16.17 11.07 -18.98
CA ARG A 65 -16.57 12.42 -18.59
C ARG A 65 -17.39 12.39 -17.31
N THR A 66 -18.45 11.59 -17.29
CA THR A 66 -19.35 11.46 -16.13
C THR A 66 -18.61 10.94 -14.91
N ALA A 67 -17.69 9.99 -15.08
CA ALA A 67 -16.86 9.50 -13.99
C ALA A 67 -15.95 10.59 -13.42
N SER A 68 -15.39 11.47 -14.26
CA SER A 68 -14.61 12.62 -13.78
C SER A 68 -15.48 13.61 -13.01
N GLU A 69 -16.66 13.94 -13.53
CA GLU A 69 -17.63 14.83 -12.86
C GLU A 69 -18.06 14.24 -11.50
N LEU A 70 -18.31 12.93 -11.42
CA LEU A 70 -18.64 12.23 -10.18
C LEU A 70 -17.48 12.24 -9.17
N ILE A 71 -16.23 12.08 -9.64
CA ILE A 71 -15.04 12.19 -8.79
C ILE A 71 -14.93 13.59 -8.18
N ASP A 72 -15.15 14.63 -8.99
CA ASP A 72 -15.08 16.02 -8.53
C ASP A 72 -16.18 16.31 -7.51
N GLU A 73 -17.40 15.81 -7.73
CA GLU A 73 -18.52 15.92 -6.79
C GLU A 73 -18.21 15.22 -5.46
N LEU A 74 -17.72 13.97 -5.50
CA LEU A 74 -17.31 13.25 -4.28
C LEU A 74 -16.20 14.00 -3.53
N LYS A 75 -15.28 14.66 -4.23
CA LYS A 75 -14.25 15.50 -3.61
C LYS A 75 -14.80 16.76 -2.96
N ILE A 76 -15.83 17.36 -3.53
CA ILE A 76 -16.53 18.50 -2.94
C ILE A 76 -17.23 18.04 -1.66
N GLN A 77 -18.03 16.98 -1.74
CA GLN A 77 -18.73 16.43 -0.57
C GLN A 77 -17.78 16.02 0.56
N GLY A 78 -16.62 15.44 0.24
CA GLY A 78 -15.63 15.14 1.28
C GLY A 78 -15.08 16.38 1.96
N ARG A 79 -14.77 17.44 1.20
CA ARG A 79 -14.34 18.71 1.78
C ARG A 79 -15.43 19.35 2.64
N GLU A 80 -16.68 19.29 2.21
CA GLU A 80 -17.83 19.80 2.99
C GLU A 80 -18.06 19.00 4.29
N ARG A 81 -17.85 17.68 4.25
CA ARG A 81 -17.93 16.80 5.43
C ARG A 81 -16.68 16.85 6.32
N GLY A 82 -15.66 17.62 5.95
CA GLY A 82 -14.38 17.69 6.65
C GLY A 82 -13.55 16.40 6.54
N VAL A 83 -13.85 15.54 5.57
CA VAL A 83 -13.07 14.34 5.26
C VAL A 83 -11.90 14.74 4.38
N ASP A 84 -10.68 14.57 4.89
CA ASP A 84 -9.47 14.80 4.12
C ASP A 84 -9.25 13.65 3.13
N LEU A 85 -9.81 13.81 1.92
CA LEU A 85 -9.70 12.84 0.84
C LEU A 85 -8.28 12.79 0.25
N ASP A 86 -7.52 13.89 0.39
CA ASP A 86 -6.13 14.03 -0.03
C ASP A 86 -5.14 13.58 1.04
N ALA A 87 -5.59 13.30 2.26
CA ALA A 87 -4.78 12.60 3.26
C ALA A 87 -4.32 11.27 2.67
N GLN A 88 -3.03 11.23 2.30
CA GLN A 88 -2.38 9.98 1.96
C GLN A 88 -2.53 9.04 3.14
N ASP A 89 -2.86 7.78 2.86
CA ASP A 89 -2.87 6.75 3.90
C ASP A 89 -1.54 6.83 4.64
N ARG A 90 -1.61 7.21 5.91
CA ARG A 90 -0.43 7.22 6.77
C ARG A 90 0.16 5.82 6.80
N ALA A 91 1.47 5.76 7.02
CA ALA A 91 2.18 4.52 7.23
C ALA A 91 1.44 3.69 8.29
N SER A 92 1.16 2.42 7.96
CA SER A 92 0.52 1.52 8.92
C SER A 92 1.43 1.36 10.15
N ASP A 93 0.85 1.14 11.33
CA ASP A 93 1.60 0.88 12.57
C ASP A 93 2.65 -0.24 12.39
N LYS A 94 2.34 -1.24 11.56
CA LYS A 94 3.28 -2.31 11.20
C LYS A 94 4.51 -1.76 10.45
N GLN A 95 4.29 -0.85 9.50
CA GLN A 95 5.38 -0.20 8.76
C GLN A 95 6.21 0.70 9.69
N VAL A 96 5.57 1.52 10.52
CA VAL A 96 6.26 2.37 11.51
C VAL A 96 7.09 1.53 12.48
N GLY A 97 6.51 0.45 13.02
CA GLY A 97 7.21 -0.49 13.90
C GLY A 97 8.40 -1.17 13.19
N PHE A 98 8.24 -1.53 11.93
CA PHE A 98 9.31 -2.14 11.13
C PHE A 98 10.45 -1.15 10.85
N ILE A 99 10.14 0.10 10.53
CA ILE A 99 11.12 1.19 10.35
C ILE A 99 11.93 1.39 11.65
N LYS A 100 11.27 1.47 12.81
CA LYS A 100 11.94 1.58 14.12
C LYS A 100 12.86 0.40 14.41
N SER A 101 12.41 -0.82 14.09
CA SER A 101 13.22 -2.04 14.20
C SER A 101 14.45 -2.01 13.28
N LEU A 102 14.28 -1.55 12.04
CA LEU A 102 15.38 -1.41 11.09
C LEU A 102 16.39 -0.34 11.52
N LYS A 103 15.95 0.82 12.04
CA LYS A 103 16.84 1.84 12.63
C LYS A 103 17.79 1.22 13.67
N ARG A 104 17.24 0.42 14.59
CA ARG A 104 18.01 -0.28 15.64
C ARG A 104 19.02 -1.26 15.04
N ARG A 105 18.64 -2.02 14.02
CA ARG A 105 19.51 -3.03 13.37
C ARG A 105 20.59 -2.42 12.49
N ALA A 106 20.29 -1.30 11.85
CA ALA A 106 21.24 -0.53 11.05
C ALA A 106 22.18 0.35 11.90
N LEU A 107 21.97 0.41 13.23
CA LEU A 107 22.75 1.21 14.18
C LEU A 107 22.83 2.70 13.81
N LEU A 108 21.76 3.23 13.19
CA LEU A 108 21.67 4.63 12.81
C LEU A 108 21.47 5.51 14.04
N THR A 109 22.18 6.64 14.08
CA THR A 109 21.93 7.70 15.04
C THR A 109 20.55 8.33 14.78
N THR A 110 20.05 9.10 15.75
CA THR A 110 18.77 9.80 15.57
C THR A 110 18.85 10.85 14.48
N GLU A 111 19.97 11.56 14.36
CA GLU A 111 20.19 12.57 13.33
C GLU A 111 20.24 11.96 11.91
N GLU A 112 20.97 10.86 11.73
CA GLU A 112 21.01 10.15 10.43
C GLU A 112 19.65 9.59 10.04
N PHE A 113 18.90 9.10 11.03
CA PHE A 113 17.56 8.58 10.81
C PHE A 113 16.58 9.69 10.41
N GLU A 114 16.60 10.83 11.09
CA GLU A 114 15.78 12.00 10.74
C GLU A 114 16.15 12.54 9.36
N ALA A 115 17.44 12.60 9.03
CA ALA A 115 17.90 13.02 7.71
C ALA A 115 17.36 12.10 6.60
N LEU A 116 17.35 10.78 6.83
CA LEU A 116 16.79 9.80 5.89
C LEU A 116 15.28 9.98 5.72
N LEU A 117 14.55 10.23 6.81
CA LEU A 117 13.11 10.50 6.76
C LEU A 117 12.81 11.79 6.00
N LEU A 118 13.61 12.83 6.19
CA LEU A 118 13.48 14.10 5.48
C LEU A 118 13.78 13.93 3.98
N GLU A 119 14.83 13.18 3.63
CA GLU A 119 15.22 12.91 2.26
C GLU A 119 14.16 12.12 1.49
N ARG A 120 13.56 11.12 2.13
CA ARG A 120 12.67 10.15 1.44
C ARG A 120 11.19 10.45 1.59
N GLY A 121 10.78 11.05 2.70
CA GLY A 121 9.38 11.33 3.00
C GLY A 121 9.11 12.79 3.37
N GLY A 122 10.12 13.66 3.43
CA GLY A 122 9.94 15.07 3.80
C GLY A 122 9.50 15.30 5.24
N VAL A 123 9.53 14.26 6.08
CA VAL A 123 9.03 14.28 7.47
C VAL A 123 10.15 14.01 8.45
N ARG A 124 9.94 14.39 9.71
CA ARG A 124 10.93 14.16 10.78
C ARG A 124 10.62 12.94 11.61
N THR A 125 9.38 12.48 11.61
CA THR A 125 8.93 11.33 12.39
C THR A 125 8.38 10.24 11.48
N PRO A 126 8.61 8.95 11.79
CA PRO A 126 8.11 7.86 10.97
C PRO A 126 6.57 7.74 11.01
N GLU A 127 5.90 8.31 12.02
CA GLU A 127 4.44 8.35 12.16
C GLU A 127 3.75 9.29 11.15
N GLU A 128 4.50 10.26 10.62
CA GLU A 128 4.02 11.23 9.62
C GLU A 128 4.21 10.74 8.18
N LEU A 129 4.92 9.62 7.98
CA LEU A 129 5.16 9.08 6.66
C LEU A 129 3.86 8.65 5.99
N GLY A 130 3.74 8.94 4.68
CA GLY A 130 2.77 8.26 3.83
C GLY A 130 3.15 6.79 3.60
N LYS A 131 2.18 5.94 3.29
CA LYS A 131 2.41 4.50 3.01
C LYS A 131 3.46 4.24 1.92
N ARG A 132 3.51 5.11 0.90
CA ARG A 132 4.48 5.03 -0.20
C ARG A 132 5.89 5.39 0.28
N ASP A 133 6.00 6.49 1.00
CA ASP A 133 7.29 6.97 1.54
C ASP A 133 7.84 6.01 2.59
N ALA A 134 6.98 5.47 3.44
CA ALA A 134 7.35 4.42 4.39
C ALA A 134 7.95 3.19 3.71
N SER A 135 7.42 2.79 2.55
CA SER A 135 7.98 1.66 1.78
C SER A 135 9.38 2.01 1.25
N ALA A 136 9.56 3.22 0.72
CA ALA A 136 10.86 3.69 0.25
C ALA A 136 11.90 3.80 1.38
N VAL A 137 11.51 4.31 2.55
CA VAL A 137 12.34 4.36 3.76
C VAL A 137 12.74 2.96 4.21
N ILE A 138 11.80 2.00 4.21
CA ILE A 138 12.07 0.61 4.56
C ILE A 138 13.14 0.01 3.64
N ASP A 139 13.03 0.21 2.34
CA ASP A 139 13.98 -0.35 1.37
C ASP A 139 15.38 0.27 1.52
N ALA A 140 15.45 1.60 1.75
CA ALA A 140 16.72 2.27 2.06
C ALA A 140 17.36 1.75 3.34
N LEU A 141 16.58 1.56 4.40
CA LEU A 141 17.08 1.04 5.68
C LEU A 141 17.55 -0.42 5.58
N LYS A 142 16.86 -1.27 4.81
CA LYS A 142 17.31 -2.64 4.54
C LYS A 142 18.66 -2.66 3.83
N GLU A 143 18.87 -1.75 2.88
CA GLU A 143 20.14 -1.64 2.17
C GLU A 143 21.27 -1.19 3.11
N LEU A 144 21.02 -0.20 3.98
CA LEU A 144 21.96 0.22 5.00
C LEU A 144 22.28 -0.90 6.00
N GLU A 145 21.28 -1.68 6.45
CA GLU A 145 21.48 -2.85 7.31
C GLU A 145 22.38 -3.89 6.62
N ARG A 146 22.15 -4.14 5.32
CA ARG A 146 22.95 -5.09 4.53
C ARG A 146 24.40 -4.61 4.40
N GLN A 147 24.63 -3.32 4.17
CA GLN A 147 25.97 -2.74 4.08
C GLN A 147 26.70 -2.74 5.44
N ALA A 148 25.99 -2.45 6.53
CA ALA A 148 26.55 -2.54 7.88
C ALA A 148 26.98 -3.99 8.22
N LYS A 149 26.16 -4.98 7.84
CA LYS A 149 26.50 -6.40 7.99
C LYS A 149 27.68 -6.82 7.11
N ALA A 150 27.74 -6.36 5.87
CA ALA A 150 28.85 -6.64 4.96
C ALA A 150 30.18 -6.04 5.47
N LYS A 151 30.15 -4.85 6.06
CA LYS A 151 31.34 -4.22 6.68
C LYS A 151 31.69 -4.82 8.05
N GLY A 152 30.71 -5.38 8.78
CA GLY A 152 30.90 -6.03 10.08
C GLY A 152 31.23 -7.54 10.04
N GLY A 153 31.19 -8.17 8.86
CA GLY A 153 31.35 -9.62 8.66
C GLY A 153 32.78 -10.17 8.74
N GLY A 154 33.74 -9.40 9.27
CA GLY A 154 35.16 -9.78 9.36
C GLY A 154 35.67 -10.07 10.76
N ARG A 155 34.80 -10.22 11.77
CA ARG A 155 35.23 -10.59 13.13
C ARG A 155 34.53 -11.88 13.53
N GLY A 156 35.11 -12.99 13.06
CA GLY A 156 34.85 -14.29 13.65
C GLY A 156 35.16 -14.19 15.14
N THR A 157 34.11 -14.10 15.95
CA THR A 157 34.22 -14.50 17.34
C THR A 157 34.49 -16.00 17.29
N VAL A 158 35.76 -16.35 17.36
CA VAL A 158 36.20 -17.69 17.70
C VAL A 158 35.51 -18.01 19.02
N THR A 159 34.42 -18.76 18.96
CA THR A 159 33.82 -19.37 20.13
C THR A 159 34.92 -20.24 20.74
N PRO A 160 35.45 -19.94 21.95
CA PRO A 160 36.38 -20.85 22.58
C PRO A 160 35.65 -22.18 22.77
N PRO A 161 36.31 -23.33 22.50
CA PRO A 161 35.71 -24.63 22.75
C PRO A 161 35.31 -24.70 24.23
N ARG A 162 34.01 -24.84 24.46
CA ARG A 162 33.42 -25.03 25.79
C ARG A 162 33.97 -26.35 26.33
N ALA A 163 35.00 -26.26 27.17
CA ALA A 163 35.50 -27.40 27.93
C ALA A 163 34.35 -28.01 28.74
N GLY A 164 34.29 -29.34 28.74
CA GLY A 164 33.16 -30.13 29.23
C GLY A 164 32.65 -29.70 30.60
N GLY A 165 31.40 -29.23 30.62
CA GLY A 165 30.59 -29.21 31.82
C GLY A 165 29.81 -30.52 31.90
N ALA A 166 30.08 -31.30 32.94
CA ALA A 166 29.41 -32.56 33.26
C ALA A 166 27.88 -32.42 33.21
N PRO A 167 27.14 -33.48 32.83
CA PRO A 167 25.69 -33.50 32.97
C PRO A 167 25.31 -33.35 34.46
N PRO A 168 24.22 -32.63 34.78
CA PRO A 168 23.73 -32.55 36.14
C PRO A 168 23.29 -33.95 36.61
N PRO A 169 23.48 -34.29 37.89
CA PRO A 169 22.92 -35.51 38.45
C PRO A 169 21.39 -35.43 38.35
N THR A 170 20.79 -36.45 37.78
CA THR A 170 19.37 -36.75 37.94
C THR A 170 19.19 -37.24 39.36
N ASP A 171 18.65 -36.39 40.24
CA ASP A 171 18.07 -36.82 41.51
C ASP A 171 16.77 -37.59 41.20
N ASP A 172 16.99 -38.85 40.83
CA ASP A 172 16.05 -39.94 40.93
C ASP A 172 16.10 -40.43 42.38
N ASP A 173 15.39 -39.74 43.27
CA ASP A 173 15.15 -40.22 44.63
C ASP A 173 13.72 -39.90 45.06
N ARG A 174 12.87 -40.90 44.85
CA ARG A 174 12.03 -41.51 45.87
C ARG A 174 11.48 -40.57 46.95
N TYR A 175 10.17 -40.31 46.84
CA TYR A 175 9.30 -40.37 48.01
C TYR A 175 8.14 -41.31 47.68
N ASP A 176 8.43 -42.60 47.88
CA ASP A 176 7.46 -43.53 48.46
C ASP A 176 7.26 -43.16 49.95
N ASP A 177 6.19 -43.70 50.51
CA ASP A 177 5.79 -43.75 51.92
C ASP A 177 4.86 -42.67 52.50
N ASP A 178 3.65 -43.19 52.75
CA ASP A 178 2.86 -43.05 53.98
C ASP A 178 1.73 -42.01 54.05
N VAL A 179 0.59 -42.50 53.54
CA VAL A 179 -0.74 -42.39 54.16
C VAL A 179 -0.69 -43.08 55.53
N PRO A 180 -1.21 -42.49 56.62
CA PRO A 180 -2.45 -43.06 57.16
C PRO A 180 -3.46 -42.04 57.71
N PHE A 181 -4.73 -42.31 57.33
CA PHE A 181 -6.03 -42.05 57.97
C PHE A 181 -6.38 -40.65 58.49
#